data_AF-A0A962M1E7-F1
#
_entry.id   AF-A0A962M1E7-F1
#
_cell.length_a   1.000
_cell.length_b   1.000
_cell.length_c   1.000
_cell.angle_alpha   90.00
_cell.angle_beta   90.00
_cell.angle_gamma   90.00
#
_symmetry.space_group_name_H-M   'P 1'
#
loop_
_entity.id
_entity.type
_entity.pdbx_description
1 polymer ?
#
loop_
_entity_poly.entity_id
_entity_poly.type
_entity_poly.pdbx_seq_one_letter_code
_entity_poly.pdbx_strand_id
1 'polypeptide(L)'
;QLMRPGEIREIAYEIMDSTQRADFEKELEMNLAMSISGYGRFRVNIFIQRNEVGIVARNIVADIPSWQDLRLPANLTEVMMRKRGLVLFVGATGSGKSTSLAALIDYRNSN
;
A
#
# COMPACT_ATOMS: atom_id res chain seq x y z
N GLN A 1 19.03 12.03 -10.58
CA GLN A 1 19.37 13.41 -10.23
C GLN A 1 19.74 13.44 -8.75
N LEU A 2 20.84 14.09 -8.38
CA LEU A 2 21.25 14.21 -6.97
C LEU A 2 20.40 15.30 -6.33
N MET A 3 19.66 14.98 -5.25
CA MET A 3 18.90 15.96 -4.50
C MET A 3 19.82 16.68 -3.51
N ARG A 4 19.63 17.98 -3.34
CA ARG A 4 20.34 18.80 -2.34
C ARG A 4 19.75 18.55 -0.95
N PRO A 5 20.55 18.76 0.12
CA PRO A 5 20.04 18.70 1.49
C PRO A 5 18.78 19.56 1.67
N GLY A 6 17.78 19.04 2.38
CA GLY A 6 16.51 19.72 2.59
C GLY A 6 15.48 19.65 1.44
N GLU A 7 15.86 19.33 0.19
CA GLU A 7 14.88 19.25 -0.92
C GLU A 7 13.82 18.17 -0.68
N ILE A 8 14.20 17.05 -0.08
CA ILE A 8 13.27 15.97 0.26
C ILE A 8 12.27 16.42 1.34
N ARG A 9 12.69 17.30 2.25
CA ARG A 9 11.81 17.85 3.29
C ARG A 9 10.73 18.72 2.68
N GLU A 10 11.08 19.57 1.73
CA GLU A 10 10.10 20.40 1.02
C GLU A 10 9.05 19.52 0.32
N ILE A 11 9.49 18.49 -0.41
CA ILE A 11 8.59 17.53 -1.06
C ILE A 11 7.69 16.81 -0.03
N ALA A 12 8.25 16.34 1.09
CA ALA A 12 7.49 15.69 2.15
C ALA A 12 6.40 16.61 2.72
N TYR A 13 6.72 17.88 2.92
CA TYR A 13 5.78 18.85 3.48
C TYR A 13 4.70 19.20 2.45
N GLU A 14 5.02 19.31 1.16
CA GLU A 14 4.01 19.54 0.11
C GLU A 14 2.93 18.43 0.04
N ILE A 15 3.30 17.18 0.32
CA ILE A 15 2.35 16.05 0.29
C ILE A 15 1.64 15.80 1.63
N MET A 16 2.03 16.49 2.71
CA MET A 16 1.39 16.41 4.02
C MET A 16 0.48 17.62 4.29
N ASP A 17 -0.69 17.36 4.88
CA ASP A 17 -1.49 18.42 5.49
C ASP A 17 -0.88 18.94 6.82
N SER A 18 -1.44 20.01 7.38
CA SER A 18 -0.91 20.62 8.60
C SER A 18 -0.90 19.70 9.82
N THR A 19 -1.92 18.82 9.94
CA THR A 19 -2.02 17.86 11.04
C THR A 19 -0.97 16.78 10.87
N GLN A 20 -0.81 16.27 9.65
CA GLN A 20 0.20 15.28 9.28
C GLN A 20 1.62 15.80 9.52
N ARG A 21 1.90 17.07 9.19
CA ARG A 21 3.21 17.68 9.48
C ARG A 21 3.50 17.71 10.98
N ALA A 22 2.52 18.10 11.80
CA ALA A 22 2.69 18.14 13.25
C ALA A 22 2.93 16.74 13.83
N ASP A 23 2.19 15.73 13.35
CA ASP A 23 2.39 14.34 13.76
C ASP A 23 3.77 13.82 13.32
N PHE A 24 4.20 14.12 12.10
CA PHE A 24 5.53 13.75 11.61
C PHE A 24 6.66 14.39 12.41
N GLU A 25 6.53 15.67 12.79
CA GLU A 25 7.54 16.36 13.61
C GLU A 25 7.66 15.77 15.02
N LYS A 26 6.60 15.12 15.52
CA LYS A 26 6.59 14.45 16.82
C LYS A 26 7.10 13.01 16.74
N GLU A 27 6.64 12.25 15.75
CA GLU A 27 6.91 10.80 15.65
C GLU A 27 8.13 10.48 14.76
N LEU A 28 8.59 11.44 13.95
CA LEU A 28 9.70 11.33 13.00
C LEU A 28 9.54 10.26 11.91
N GLU A 29 8.34 9.69 11.80
CA GLU A 29 7.91 8.76 10.75
C GLU A 29 6.43 8.99 10.41
N MET A 30 6.06 8.81 9.15
CA MET A 30 4.68 8.89 8.68
C MET A 30 4.42 7.95 7.51
N ASN A 31 3.23 7.34 7.49
CA ASN A 31 2.75 6.51 6.39
C ASN A 31 1.51 7.15 5.75
N LEU A 32 1.59 7.49 4.46
CA LEU A 32 0.52 8.08 3.67
C LEU A 32 0.08 7.12 2.55
N ALA A 33 -1.20 7.23 2.16
CA ALA A 33 -1.72 6.63 0.94
C ALA A 33 -2.26 7.75 0.05
N MET A 34 -1.66 7.94 -1.12
CA MET A 34 -2.00 9.02 -2.05
C MET A 34 -2.49 8.46 -3.39
N SER A 35 -3.42 9.16 -4.02
CA SER A 35 -3.89 8.86 -5.38
C SER A 35 -3.63 10.07 -6.26
N ILE A 36 -2.81 9.89 -7.29
CA ILE A 36 -2.41 10.95 -8.22
C ILE A 36 -3.10 10.67 -9.55
N SER A 37 -4.01 11.56 -9.94
CA SER A 37 -4.75 11.43 -11.21
C SER A 37 -3.78 11.34 -12.39
N GLY A 38 -3.96 10.31 -13.23
CA GLY A 38 -3.09 10.04 -14.39
C GLY A 38 -1.80 9.27 -14.08
N TYR A 39 -1.44 9.05 -12.81
CA TYR A 39 -0.18 8.38 -12.43
C TYR A 39 -0.38 7.14 -11.53
N GLY A 40 -1.49 7.07 -10.79
CA GLY A 40 -1.87 5.90 -10.00
C GLY A 40 -1.88 6.16 -8.49
N ARG A 41 -1.90 5.07 -7.71
CA ARG A 41 -1.96 5.11 -6.25
C ARG A 41 -0.60 4.75 -5.66
N PHE A 42 -0.24 5.36 -4.55
CA PHE A 42 1.05 5.15 -3.90
C PHE A 42 0.90 5.03 -2.39
N ARG A 43 1.66 4.12 -1.80
CA ARG A 43 1.94 4.11 -0.36
C ARG A 43 3.28 4.79 -0.14
N VAL A 44 3.27 5.89 0.58
CA VAL A 44 4.45 6.71 0.86
C VAL A 44 4.82 6.58 2.32
N ASN A 45 6.05 6.14 2.59
CA ASN A 45 6.64 6.17 3.92
C ASN A 45 7.65 7.31 3.98
N ILE A 46 7.55 8.14 5.00
CA ILE A 46 8.37 9.33 5.20
C ILE A 46 9.01 9.19 6.56
N PHE A 47 10.33 9.37 6.66
CA PHE A 47 11.08 9.10 7.87
C PHE A 47 12.32 9.99 7.97
N ILE A 48 12.91 10.11 9.16
CA ILE A 48 14.20 10.78 9.33
C ILE A 48 15.33 9.75 9.40
N GLN A 49 16.37 9.93 8.60
CA GLN A 49 17.60 9.14 8.65
C GLN A 49 18.81 10.06 8.54
N ARG A 50 19.77 9.92 9.47
CA ARG A 50 20.98 10.77 9.55
C ARG A 50 20.64 12.27 9.55
N ASN A 51 19.60 12.64 10.30
CA ASN A 51 19.10 14.01 10.43
C ASN A 51 18.56 14.63 9.12
N GLU A 52 18.29 13.81 8.11
CA GLU A 52 17.67 14.21 6.84
C GLU A 52 16.35 13.47 6.64
N VAL A 53 15.41 14.10 5.93
CA VAL A 53 14.13 13.46 5.58
C VAL A 53 14.36 12.51 4.41
N GLY A 54 13.82 11.29 4.52
CA GLY A 54 13.76 10.27 3.48
C GLY A 54 12.32 9.95 3.11
N ILE A 55 12.10 9.58 1.84
CA ILE A 55 10.80 9.18 1.32
C ILE A 55 10.96 7.87 0.55
N VAL A 56 10.08 6.90 0.83
CA VAL A 56 9.90 5.68 0.05
C VAL A 56 8.46 5.65 -0.47
N ALA A 57 8.29 5.93 -1.77
CA ALA A 57 7.01 5.81 -2.45
C ALA A 57 6.94 4.48 -3.21
N ARG A 58 5.90 3.68 -2.94
CA ARG A 58 5.64 2.42 -3.65
C ARG A 58 4.32 2.51 -4.37
N ASN A 59 4.33 2.16 -5.65
CA ASN A 59 3.11 2.05 -6.44
C ASN A 59 2.19 0.97 -5.83
N ILE A 60 0.92 1.32 -5.68
CA ILE A 60 -0.17 0.39 -5.37
C ILE A 60 -0.78 0.02 -6.72
N VAL A 61 -0.58 -1.22 -7.13
CA VAL A 61 -1.14 -1.76 -8.37
C VAL A 61 -2.65 -1.61 -8.31
N ALA A 62 -3.22 -0.85 -9.25
CA ALA A 62 -4.66 -0.59 -9.33
C ALA A 62 -5.40 -1.79 -9.90
N ASP A 63 -4.78 -2.50 -10.84
CA ASP A 63 -5.35 -3.70 -11.47
C ASP A 63 -5.10 -4.91 -10.57
N ILE A 64 -6.14 -5.30 -9.86
CA ILE A 64 -6.15 -6.55 -9.10
C ILE A 64 -6.33 -7.68 -10.14
N PRO A 65 -5.37 -8.60 -10.29
CA PRO A 65 -5.54 -9.73 -11.21
C PRO A 65 -6.71 -10.60 -10.78
N SER A 66 -7.39 -11.24 -11.72
CA SER A 66 -8.44 -12.19 -11.38
C SER A 66 -7.86 -13.39 -10.64
N TRP A 67 -8.70 -14.10 -9.89
CA TRP A 67 -8.25 -15.32 -9.22
C TRP A 67 -7.79 -16.39 -10.23
N GLN A 68 -8.33 -16.38 -11.45
CA GLN A 68 -7.90 -17.25 -12.55
C GLN A 68 -6.51 -16.89 -13.08
N ASP A 69 -6.21 -15.59 -13.23
CA ASP A 69 -4.89 -15.12 -13.66
C ASP A 69 -3.80 -15.54 -12.67
N LEU A 70 -4.14 -15.54 -11.38
CA LEU A 70 -3.29 -16.04 -10.30
C LEU A 70 -3.26 -17.57 -10.19
N ARG A 71 -4.03 -18.29 -11.02
CA ARG A 71 -4.18 -19.75 -10.99
C ARG A 71 -4.57 -20.27 -9.60
N LEU A 72 -5.36 -19.48 -8.87
CA LEU A 72 -5.87 -19.91 -7.57
C LEU A 72 -6.87 -21.06 -7.78
N PRO A 73 -6.88 -22.09 -6.93
CA PRO A 73 -7.81 -23.19 -7.10
C PRO A 73 -9.25 -22.74 -6.81
N ALA A 74 -10.19 -23.24 -7.61
CA ALA A 74 -11.60 -22.80 -7.61
C ALA A 74 -12.29 -23.00 -6.25
N ASN A 75 -11.86 -23.97 -5.43
CA ASN A 75 -12.40 -24.16 -4.08
C ASN A 75 -12.16 -22.94 -3.17
N LEU A 76 -11.18 -22.08 -3.44
CA LEU A 76 -10.97 -20.85 -2.66
C LEU A 76 -12.09 -19.83 -2.88
N THR A 77 -12.69 -19.75 -4.06
CA THR A 77 -13.81 -18.82 -4.30
C THR A 77 -15.04 -19.25 -3.51
N GLU A 78 -15.29 -20.56 -3.40
CA GLU A 78 -16.36 -21.11 -2.55
C GLU A 78 -16.15 -20.75 -1.07
N VAL A 79 -14.90 -20.84 -0.58
CA VAL A 79 -14.55 -20.45 0.79
C VAL A 79 -14.79 -18.95 1.02
N MET A 80 -14.46 -18.10 0.04
CA MET A 80 -14.68 -16.65 0.13
C MET A 80 -16.15 -16.24 0.15
N MET A 81 -17.02 -17.02 -0.51
CA MET A 81 -18.48 -16.77 -0.52
C MET A 81 -19.19 -17.27 0.73
N ARG A 82 -18.49 -17.92 1.68
CA ARG A 82 -19.10 -18.29 2.97
C ARG A 82 -19.53 -17.04 3.72
N LYS A 83 -20.74 -17.09 4.30
CA LYS A 83 -21.34 -15.95 5.04
C LYS A 83 -20.53 -15.58 6.29
N ARG A 84 -19.93 -16.57 6.96
CA ARG A 84 -19.21 -16.42 8.24
C ARG A 84 -18.09 -17.46 8.31
N GLY A 85 -17.04 -17.11 9.06
CA GLY A 85 -15.87 -17.95 9.27
C GLY A 85 -14.62 -17.09 9.43
N LEU A 86 -13.52 -17.71 9.84
CA LEU A 86 -12.20 -17.09 9.89
C LEU A 86 -11.32 -17.74 8.83
N VAL A 87 -10.72 -16.95 7.95
CA VAL A 87 -9.76 -17.43 6.95
C VAL A 87 -8.39 -16.81 7.24
N LEU A 88 -7.38 -17.65 7.39
CA LEU A 88 -6.00 -17.23 7.64
C LEU A 88 -5.15 -17.50 6.39
N PHE A 89 -4.65 -16.44 5.78
CA PHE A 89 -3.70 -16.50 4.67
C PHE A 89 -2.26 -16.40 5.21
N VAL A 90 -1.51 -17.50 5.20
CA VAL A 90 -0.19 -17.60 5.84
C VAL A 90 0.91 -17.86 4.79
N GLY A 91 2.13 -17.39 5.05
CA GLY A 91 3.27 -17.53 4.13
C GLY A 91 4.33 -16.42 4.32
N ALA A 92 5.52 -16.60 3.76
CA ALA A 92 6.65 -15.67 3.87
C ALA A 92 6.39 -14.32 3.17
N THR A 93 7.13 -13.26 3.54
CA THR A 93 7.07 -11.97 2.85
C THR A 93 7.35 -12.14 1.35
N GLY A 94 6.55 -11.52 0.50
CA GLY A 94 6.67 -11.65 -0.96
C GLY A 94 5.97 -12.87 -1.58
N SER A 95 5.38 -13.79 -0.80
CA SER A 95 4.74 -15.01 -1.32
C SER A 95 3.36 -14.81 -1.98
N GLY A 96 2.99 -13.57 -2.34
CA GLY A 96 1.72 -13.28 -3.03
C GLY A 96 0.46 -13.23 -2.16
N LYS A 97 0.55 -13.38 -0.83
CA LYS A 97 -0.63 -13.42 0.09
C LYS A 97 -1.61 -12.26 -0.12
N SER A 98 -1.10 -11.02 -0.08
CA SER A 98 -1.93 -9.83 -0.23
C SER A 98 -2.58 -9.76 -1.60
N THR A 99 -1.87 -10.19 -2.65
CA THR A 99 -2.38 -10.22 -4.03
C THR A 99 -3.49 -11.27 -4.19
N SER A 100 -3.27 -12.50 -3.67
CA SER A 100 -4.29 -13.55 -3.69
C SER A 100 -5.53 -13.17 -2.89
N LEU A 101 -5.34 -12.59 -1.70
CA LEU A 101 -6.47 -12.14 -0.88
C LEU A 101 -7.22 -10.98 -1.55
N ALA A 102 -6.53 -10.04 -2.19
CA ALA A 102 -7.16 -8.96 -2.93
C ALA A 102 -8.01 -9.49 -4.09
N ALA A 103 -7.49 -10.42 -4.90
CA ALA A 103 -8.24 -11.05 -6.01
C ALA A 103 -9.49 -11.80 -5.54
N LEU A 104 -9.38 -12.47 -4.40
CA LEU A 104 -10.48 -13.22 -3.79
C LEU A 104 -11.57 -12.32 -3.17
N ILE A 105 -11.17 -11.21 -2.55
CA ILE A 105 -12.09 -10.17 -2.06
C ILE A 105 -12.79 -9.49 -3.24
N ASP A 106 -12.05 -9.19 -4.31
CA ASP A 106 -12.60 -8.57 -5.52
C ASP A 106 -13.64 -9.47 -6.21
N TYR A 107 -13.37 -10.78 -6.29
CA TYR A 107 -14.35 -11.77 -6.76
C TYR A 107 -15.65 -11.74 -5.94
N ARG A 108 -15.55 -11.67 -4.60
CA ARG A 108 -16.72 -11.56 -3.72
C ARG A 108 -17.45 -10.22 -3.86
N ASN A 109 -16.74 -9.12 -4.08
CA ASN A 109 -17.38 -7.82 -4.28
C ASN A 109 -18.17 -7.75 -5.59
N SER A 110 -17.82 -8.59 -6.56
CA SER A 110 -18.43 -8.65 -7.89
C SER A 110 -19.57 -9.68 -8.03
N ASN A 111 -19.91 -10.44 -6.98
CA ASN A 111 -20.94 -11.49 -6.98
C ASN A 111 -21.84 -11.42 -5.73
#